data_AF-N1U4X3-F1
#
_entry.id   AF-N1U4X3-F1
#
_cell.length_a   1.000
_cell.length_b   1.000
_cell.length_c   1.000
_cell.angle_alpha   90.00
_cell.angle_beta   90.00
_cell.angle_gamma   90.00
#
_symmetry.space_group_name_H-M   'P 1'
#
loop_
_entity.id
_entity.type
_entity.pdbx_description
1 polymer ?
#
loop_
_entity_poly.entity_id
_entity_poly.type
_entity_poly.pdbx_seq_one_letter_code
_entity_poly.pdbx_strand_id
1 'polypeptide(L)'
;MLSEIRNDHILELYIETNEVNSLNGDFFKTISAKLDAINKDSTIKAVILTSKNEKFFSNGFNPEIFVGKTSEEIQDVMRLALDTASKYLFLERPVICAMNGHAMGLGAVLAIFSDYRIMVEKKEGSVFQNLKSESIFPRFQVLCSKKS
;
A
#
# COMPACT_ATOMS: atom_id res chain seq x y z
N MET A 1 11.17 6.94 2.30
CA MET A 1 10.67 6.23 1.10
C MET A 1 9.80 5.04 1.50
N LEU A 2 10.32 4.12 2.32
CA LEU A 2 9.55 3.13 3.06
C LEU A 2 10.35 2.80 4.34
N SER A 3 9.78 3.01 5.52
CA SER A 3 10.42 2.65 6.80
C SER A 3 9.77 1.41 7.41
N GLU A 4 10.48 0.73 8.32
CA GLU A 4 9.98 -0.50 8.94
C GLU A 4 10.20 -0.53 10.45
N ILE A 5 9.27 -1.14 11.16
CA ILE A 5 9.36 -1.41 12.60
C ILE A 5 9.00 -2.88 12.81
N ARG A 6 9.81 -3.59 13.59
CA ARG A 6 9.59 -5.00 13.89
C ARG A 6 9.09 -5.17 15.32
N ASN A 7 7.90 -5.73 15.46
CA ASN A 7 7.24 -6.03 16.73
C ASN A 7 7.06 -7.54 16.83
N ASP A 8 8.07 -8.22 17.37
CA ASP A 8 8.18 -9.68 17.44
C ASP A 8 8.01 -10.36 16.07
N HIS A 9 6.81 -10.86 15.82
CA HIS A 9 6.39 -11.60 14.62
C HIS A 9 5.67 -10.73 13.60
N ILE A 10 5.42 -9.46 13.92
CA ILE A 10 4.72 -8.51 13.04
C ILE A 10 5.75 -7.53 12.47
N LEU A 11 5.76 -7.39 11.15
CA LEU A 11 6.53 -6.35 10.47
C LEU A 11 5.61 -5.22 10.05
N GLU A 12 5.88 -4.02 10.54
CA GLU A 12 5.16 -2.81 10.16
C GLU A 12 5.95 -2.07 9.09
N LEU A 13 5.32 -1.79 7.96
CA LEU A 13 5.84 -1.03 6.84
C LEU A 13 5.11 0.31 6.75
N TYR A 14 5.89 1.36 6.62
CA TYR A 14 5.43 2.73 6.66
C TYR A 14 5.77 3.47 5.36
N ILE A 15 4.74 3.88 4.62
CA ILE A 15 4.89 4.71 3.43
C ILE A 15 5.24 6.14 3.86
N GLU A 16 6.36 6.63 3.33
CA GLU A 16 6.90 7.97 3.62
C GLU A 16 7.70 8.44 2.40
N THR A 17 7.03 8.76 1.31
CA THR A 17 7.71 9.16 0.06
C THR A 17 7.81 10.68 -0.07
N ASN A 18 6.67 11.37 0.04
CA ASN A 18 6.54 12.83 0.01
C ASN A 18 5.24 13.27 0.72
N GLU A 19 4.89 14.54 0.61
CA GLU A 19 3.72 15.16 1.28
C GLU A 19 2.36 14.48 1.04
N VAL A 20 2.23 13.74 -0.07
CA VAL A 20 0.98 13.04 -0.45
C VAL A 20 1.17 11.52 -0.61
N ASN A 21 2.34 11.02 -0.22
CA ASN A 21 2.75 9.63 -0.42
C ASN A 21 2.54 9.13 -1.86
N SER A 22 3.03 9.89 -2.85
CA SER A 22 3.04 9.40 -4.23
C SER A 22 4.18 8.42 -4.50
N LEU A 23 3.94 7.46 -5.38
CA LEU A 23 4.76 6.27 -5.59
C LEU A 23 5.60 6.43 -6.87
N ASN A 24 6.90 6.21 -6.77
CA ASN A 24 7.85 6.28 -7.88
C ASN A 24 8.57 4.94 -8.11
N GLY A 25 9.44 4.88 -9.13
CA GLY A 25 10.20 3.67 -9.44
C GLY A 25 11.01 3.13 -8.25
N ASP A 26 11.61 4.00 -7.45
CA ASP A 26 12.43 3.60 -6.30
C ASP A 26 11.60 3.01 -5.16
N PHE A 27 10.39 3.54 -4.95
CA PHE A 27 9.42 2.93 -4.04
C PHE A 27 9.12 1.50 -4.46
N PHE A 28 8.82 1.25 -5.74
CA PHE A 28 8.50 -0.09 -6.23
C PHE A 28 9.67 -1.07 -6.10
N LYS A 29 10.89 -0.64 -6.43
CA LYS A 29 12.10 -1.46 -6.20
C LYS A 29 12.25 -1.81 -4.71
N THR A 30 12.07 -0.82 -3.83
CA THR A 30 12.24 -0.99 -2.39
C THR A 30 11.21 -1.95 -1.81
N ILE A 31 9.92 -1.74 -2.08
CA ILE A 31 8.87 -2.61 -1.55
C ILE A 31 8.95 -4.01 -2.17
N SER A 32 9.26 -4.16 -3.46
CA SER A 32 9.46 -5.46 -4.11
C SER A 32 10.56 -6.28 -3.42
N ALA A 33 11.72 -5.65 -3.14
CA ALA A 33 12.81 -6.29 -2.41
C ALA A 33 12.41 -6.66 -0.96
N LYS A 34 11.59 -5.83 -0.31
CA LYS A 34 11.06 -6.13 1.04
C LYS A 34 10.10 -7.30 1.03
N LEU A 35 9.20 -7.39 0.05
CA LEU A 35 8.30 -8.54 -0.10
C LEU A 35 9.08 -9.85 -0.29
N ASP A 36 10.14 -9.81 -1.10
CA ASP A 36 11.03 -10.97 -1.28
C ASP A 36 11.74 -11.36 0.04
N ALA A 37 12.15 -10.39 0.85
CA ALA A 37 12.76 -10.63 2.16
C ALA A 37 11.74 -11.21 3.16
N ILE A 38 10.51 -10.69 3.18
CA ILE A 38 9.44 -11.15 4.06
C ILE A 38 9.08 -12.61 3.80
N ASN A 39 9.03 -13.04 2.53
CA ASN A 39 8.76 -14.45 2.19
C ASN A 39 9.86 -15.38 2.70
N LYS A 40 11.11 -14.92 2.73
CA LYS A 40 12.27 -15.71 3.20
C LYS A 40 12.39 -15.76 4.72
N ASP A 41 11.83 -14.78 5.43
CA ASP A 41 11.84 -14.75 6.89
C ASP A 41 10.63 -15.49 7.47
N SER A 42 10.87 -16.70 7.99
CA SER A 42 9.83 -17.54 8.63
C SER A 42 9.36 -17.02 9.98
N THR A 43 10.10 -16.07 10.58
CA THR A 43 9.76 -15.49 11.88
C THR A 43 8.73 -14.37 11.77
N ILE A 44 8.56 -13.77 10.57
CA ILE A 44 7.47 -12.84 10.27
C ILE A 44 6.20 -13.64 10.00
N LYS A 45 5.14 -13.34 10.74
CA LYS A 45 3.84 -14.00 10.65
C LYS A 45 2.75 -13.11 10.07
N ALA A 46 2.92 -11.79 10.11
CA ALA A 46 2.01 -10.83 9.50
C ALA A 46 2.75 -9.54 9.15
N VAL A 47 2.18 -8.79 8.20
CA VAL A 47 2.68 -7.47 7.78
C VAL A 47 1.58 -6.44 8.00
N ILE A 48 1.93 -5.27 8.53
CA ILE A 48 1.06 -4.11 8.55
C ILE A 48 1.59 -3.10 7.56
N LEU A 49 0.77 -2.67 6.60
CA LEU A 49 1.09 -1.55 5.70
C LEU A 49 0.32 -0.31 6.15
N THR A 50 1.02 0.77 6.45
CA THR A 50 0.44 2.04 6.87
C THR A 50 1.28 3.21 6.37
N SER A 51 0.90 4.44 6.73
CA SER A 51 1.60 5.67 6.38
C SER A 51 2.02 6.44 7.63
N LYS A 52 3.17 7.12 7.59
CA LYS A 52 3.55 8.12 8.61
C LYS A 52 2.83 9.45 8.44
N ASN A 53 2.30 9.74 7.25
CA ASN A 53 1.57 10.96 6.96
C ASN A 53 0.15 10.87 7.50
N GLU A 54 -0.27 11.86 8.29
CA GLU A 54 -1.59 11.86 8.95
C GLU A 54 -2.78 12.00 7.98
N LYS A 55 -2.57 12.56 6.79
CA LYS A 55 -3.64 12.89 5.83
C LYS A 55 -3.70 11.92 4.67
N PHE A 56 -2.57 11.38 4.24
CA PHE A 56 -2.48 10.53 3.05
C PHE A 56 -1.92 9.16 3.40
N PHE A 57 -2.68 8.12 3.07
CA PHE A 57 -2.13 6.78 2.99
C PHE A 57 -1.20 6.72 1.76
N SER A 58 -1.75 6.94 0.57
CA SER A 58 -0.99 7.14 -0.67
C SER A 58 -1.88 7.69 -1.79
N ASN A 59 -1.35 8.64 -2.56
CA ASN A 59 -2.02 9.20 -3.74
C ASN A 59 -1.74 8.41 -5.05
N GLY A 60 -1.14 7.22 -4.97
CA GLY A 60 -0.79 6.44 -6.16
C GLY A 60 0.44 7.00 -6.89
N PHE A 61 0.53 6.84 -8.21
CA PHE A 61 1.74 7.20 -8.96
C PHE A 61 2.12 8.67 -8.81
N ASN A 62 3.43 8.93 -8.68
CA ASN A 62 3.98 10.26 -8.83
C ASN A 62 3.81 10.72 -10.31
N PRO A 63 3.17 11.88 -10.57
CA PRO A 63 3.01 12.41 -11.93
C PRO A 63 4.32 12.56 -12.71
N GLU A 64 5.44 12.76 -12.04
CA GLU A 64 6.78 12.87 -12.64
C GLU A 64 7.21 11.61 -13.41
N ILE A 65 6.56 10.46 -13.17
CA ILE A 65 6.76 9.25 -13.98
C ILE A 65 6.35 9.48 -15.45
N PHE A 66 5.39 10.37 -15.70
CA PHE A 66 4.81 10.57 -17.03
C PHE A 66 5.31 11.84 -17.73
N VAL A 67 5.67 12.87 -16.96
CA VAL A 67 6.01 14.19 -17.52
C VAL A 67 7.39 14.15 -18.18
N GLY A 68 7.42 14.41 -19.49
CA GLY A 68 8.67 14.50 -20.26
C GLY A 68 9.41 13.16 -20.44
N LYS A 69 8.70 12.03 -20.23
CA LYS A 69 9.25 10.68 -20.34
C LYS A 69 8.89 10.02 -21.66
N THR A 70 9.80 9.19 -22.15
CA THR A 70 9.55 8.35 -23.33
C THR A 70 8.58 7.21 -23.00
N SER A 71 7.94 6.66 -24.02
CA SER A 71 7.05 5.50 -23.85
C SER A 71 7.76 4.30 -23.21
N GLU A 72 9.04 4.10 -23.51
CA GLU A 72 9.85 3.00 -22.95
C GLU A 72 10.10 3.20 -21.46
N GLU A 73 10.53 4.39 -21.03
CA GLU A 73 10.70 4.72 -19.60
C GLU A 73 9.41 4.54 -18.80
N ILE A 74 8.27 4.96 -19.37
CA ILE A 74 6.97 4.78 -18.72
C ILE A 74 6.62 3.30 -18.61
N GLN A 75 6.82 2.52 -19.68
CA GLN A 75 6.56 1.09 -19.69
C GLN A 75 7.39 0.34 -18.65
N ASP A 76 8.66 0.71 -18.47
CA ASP A 76 9.53 0.10 -17.47
C ASP A 76 9.01 0.31 -16.04
N VAL A 77 8.60 1.53 -15.70
CA VAL A 77 8.03 1.83 -14.38
C VAL A 77 6.69 1.13 -14.19
N MET A 78 5.85 1.08 -15.22
CA MET A 78 4.56 0.39 -15.17
C MET A 78 4.73 -1.11 -14.99
N ARG A 79 5.68 -1.74 -15.69
CA ARG A 79 5.99 -3.17 -15.51
C ARG A 79 6.45 -3.45 -14.09
N LEU A 80 7.37 -2.65 -13.58
CA LEU A 80 7.85 -2.76 -12.22
C LEU A 80 6.71 -2.61 -11.19
N ALA A 81 5.80 -1.65 -11.39
CA ALA A 81 4.66 -1.44 -10.51
C ALA A 81 3.68 -2.62 -10.52
N LEU A 82 3.37 -3.18 -11.70
CA LEU A 82 2.49 -4.34 -11.83
C LEU A 82 3.10 -5.61 -11.25
N ASP A 83 4.38 -5.87 -11.52
CA ASP A 83 5.12 -6.99 -10.95
C ASP A 83 5.14 -6.91 -9.41
N THR A 84 5.38 -5.71 -8.89
CA THR A 84 5.38 -5.44 -7.45
C THR A 84 3.99 -5.62 -6.84
N ALA A 85 2.94 -5.13 -7.49
CA ALA A 85 1.57 -5.30 -7.03
C ALA A 85 1.14 -6.78 -7.05
N SER A 86 1.59 -7.55 -8.05
CA SER A 86 1.38 -9.01 -8.12
C SER A 86 2.08 -9.73 -6.96
N LYS A 87 3.36 -9.43 -6.70
CA LYS A 87 4.08 -9.96 -5.53
C LYS A 87 3.39 -9.64 -4.21
N TYR A 88 2.85 -8.43 -4.09
CA TYR A 88 2.12 -7.99 -2.91
C TYR A 88 0.82 -8.78 -2.73
N LEU A 89 0.03 -8.94 -3.79
CA LEU A 89 -1.23 -9.69 -3.78
C LEU A 89 -1.05 -11.16 -3.41
N PHE A 90 0.04 -11.78 -3.87
CA PHE A 90 0.35 -13.19 -3.62
C PHE A 90 1.35 -13.42 -2.49
N LEU A 91 1.55 -12.43 -1.61
CA LEU A 91 2.43 -12.59 -0.47
C LEU A 91 1.95 -13.73 0.43
N GLU A 92 2.87 -14.60 0.88
CA GLU A 92 2.51 -15.74 1.72
C GLU A 92 2.14 -15.33 3.15
N ARG A 93 2.55 -14.12 3.56
CA ARG A 93 2.24 -13.55 4.87
C ARG A 93 0.98 -12.70 4.77
N PRO A 94 0.03 -12.82 5.71
CA PRO A 94 -1.16 -11.96 5.72
C PRO A 94 -0.76 -10.49 5.86
N VAL A 95 -1.39 -9.64 5.06
CA VAL A 95 -1.15 -8.19 5.07
C VAL A 95 -2.38 -7.43 5.56
N ILE A 96 -2.18 -6.61 6.59
CA ILE A 96 -3.19 -5.71 7.16
C ILE A 96 -2.85 -4.29 6.71
N CYS A 97 -3.70 -3.69 5.89
CA CYS A 97 -3.57 -2.29 5.51
C CYS A 97 -4.29 -1.41 6.54
N ALA A 98 -3.53 -0.61 7.29
CA ALA A 98 -4.07 0.39 8.19
C ALA A 98 -4.09 1.75 7.47
N MET A 99 -5.25 2.12 6.95
CA MET A 99 -5.47 3.35 6.19
C MET A 99 -5.82 4.49 7.14
N ASN A 100 -4.82 5.32 7.45
CA ASN A 100 -4.95 6.50 8.29
C ASN A 100 -5.39 7.77 7.52
N GLY A 101 -5.42 7.72 6.18
CA GLY A 101 -5.71 8.87 5.32
C GLY A 101 -6.19 8.49 3.91
N HIS A 102 -6.18 9.46 2.99
CA HIS A 102 -6.62 9.28 1.61
C HIS A 102 -5.79 8.21 0.88
N ALA A 103 -6.48 7.31 0.19
CA ALA A 103 -5.89 6.29 -0.68
C ALA A 103 -6.50 6.40 -2.07
N MET A 104 -5.66 6.63 -3.08
CA MET A 104 -6.05 6.82 -4.47
C MET A 104 -5.10 6.07 -5.42
N GLY A 105 -5.57 5.80 -6.64
CA GLY A 105 -4.80 5.13 -7.68
C GLY A 105 -4.17 3.82 -7.19
N LEU A 106 -2.86 3.66 -7.40
CA LEU A 106 -2.15 2.46 -6.98
C LEU A 106 -2.06 2.33 -5.44
N GLY A 107 -2.13 3.42 -4.68
CA GLY A 107 -2.25 3.36 -3.22
C GLY A 107 -3.54 2.66 -2.77
N ALA A 108 -4.64 2.94 -3.48
CA ALA A 108 -5.89 2.22 -3.32
C ALA A 108 -5.77 0.73 -3.72
N VAL A 109 -5.04 0.42 -4.79
CA VAL A 109 -4.79 -0.98 -5.22
C VAL A 109 -4.03 -1.78 -4.15
N LEU A 110 -2.99 -1.21 -3.54
CA LEU A 110 -2.26 -1.87 -2.45
C LEU A 110 -3.17 -2.17 -1.26
N ALA A 111 -4.05 -1.23 -0.90
CA ALA A 111 -5.07 -1.47 0.11
C ALA A 111 -6.00 -2.63 -0.31
N ILE A 112 -6.51 -2.62 -1.55
CA ILE A 112 -7.39 -3.68 -2.08
C ILE A 112 -6.71 -5.04 -2.04
N PHE A 113 -5.42 -5.12 -2.36
CA PHE A 113 -4.67 -6.38 -2.38
C PHE A 113 -4.27 -6.88 -1.00
N SER A 114 -4.47 -6.08 0.05
CA SER A 114 -4.19 -6.49 1.43
C SER A 114 -5.33 -7.34 1.99
N ASP A 115 -5.04 -8.43 2.68
CA ASP A 115 -6.05 -9.34 3.23
C ASP A 115 -7.07 -8.62 4.12
N TYR A 116 -6.60 -7.71 4.98
CA TYR A 116 -7.47 -6.88 5.82
C TYR A 116 -7.24 -5.41 5.57
N ARG A 117 -8.31 -4.62 5.67
CA ARG A 117 -8.25 -3.16 5.64
C ARG A 117 -8.93 -2.57 6.85
N ILE A 118 -8.20 -1.73 7.55
CA ILE A 118 -8.72 -0.95 8.66
C ILE A 118 -8.66 0.51 8.23
N MET A 119 -9.79 1.20 8.30
CA MET A 119 -9.87 2.61 7.95
C MET A 119 -10.24 3.44 9.16
N VAL A 120 -9.51 4.53 9.37
CA VAL A 120 -9.90 5.55 10.34
C VAL A 120 -11.11 6.30 9.78
N GLU A 121 -12.21 6.30 10.53
CA GLU A 121 -13.38 7.10 10.19
C GLU A 121 -13.04 8.60 10.35
N LYS A 122 -13.00 9.33 9.24
CA LYS A 122 -12.85 10.79 9.21
C LYS A 122 -14.10 11.42 8.59
N LYS A 123 -14.61 12.51 9.19
CA LYS A 123 -15.84 13.20 8.80
C LYS A 123 -15.83 13.81 7.39
N GLU A 124 -14.68 13.86 6.71
CA GLU A 124 -14.52 14.55 5.43
C GLU A 124 -13.99 13.60 4.33
N GLY A 125 -14.83 13.36 3.32
CA GLY A 125 -14.45 13.22 1.90
C GLY A 125 -13.38 12.19 1.51
N SER A 126 -13.30 11.02 2.12
CA SER A 126 -12.30 10.02 1.71
C SER A 126 -12.82 9.17 0.54
N VAL A 127 -12.14 9.21 -0.62
CA VAL A 127 -12.50 8.48 -1.86
C VAL A 127 -12.78 6.98 -1.64
N PHE A 128 -12.09 6.36 -0.68
CA PHE A 128 -12.20 4.94 -0.39
C PHE A 128 -13.35 4.57 0.58
N GLN A 129 -14.03 5.55 1.20
CA GLN A 129 -15.24 5.30 2.01
C GLN A 129 -16.42 4.79 1.18
N ASN A 130 -16.43 5.09 -0.13
CA ASN A 130 -17.55 4.74 -1.02
C ASN A 130 -17.42 3.37 -1.68
N LEU A 131 -16.26 2.69 -1.57
CA LEU A 131 -16.14 1.29 -1.98
C LEU A 131 -16.49 0.37 -0.81
N LYS A 132 -17.80 0.16 -0.59
CA LYS A 132 -18.29 -1.03 0.11
C LYS A 132 -18.15 -2.24 -0.82
N SER A 133 -16.92 -2.63 -1.15
CA SER A 133 -16.67 -3.81 -2.01
C SER A 133 -16.73 -5.09 -1.16
N GLU A 134 -17.86 -5.35 -0.52
CA GLU A 134 -18.10 -6.63 0.18
C GLU A 134 -18.34 -7.79 -0.80
N SER A 135 -18.62 -7.48 -2.08
CA SER A 135 -19.14 -8.46 -3.04
C SER A 135 -18.18 -8.91 -4.14
N ILE A 136 -16.98 -8.32 -4.26
CA ILE A 136 -16.07 -8.63 -5.39
C ILE A 136 -14.94 -9.57 -4.98
N PHE A 137 -14.59 -9.65 -3.70
CA PHE A 137 -13.55 -10.57 -3.27
C PHE A 137 -13.76 -11.07 -1.81
N PRO A 138 -13.79 -12.39 -1.56
CA PRO A 138 -14.24 -12.97 -0.28
C PRO A 138 -13.20 -12.92 0.85
N ARG A 139 -11.96 -12.49 0.60
CA ARG A 139 -10.88 -12.46 1.63
C ARG A 139 -10.85 -11.17 2.45
N PHE A 140 -11.75 -10.24 2.18
CA PHE A 140 -11.53 -8.83 2.48
C PHE A 140 -12.56 -8.24 3.43
N GLN A 141 -12.17 -8.08 4.70
CA GLN A 141 -12.99 -7.35 5.67
C GLN A 141 -12.51 -5.90 5.79
N VAL A 142 -13.46 -4.97 5.72
CA VAL A 142 -13.27 -3.55 6.06
C VAL A 142 -13.72 -3.35 7.50
N LEU A 143 -12.80 -2.96 8.37
CA LEU A 143 -13.11 -2.56 9.74
C LEU A 143 -12.97 -1.03 9.82
N CYS A 144 -14.10 -0.33 9.98
CA CYS A 144 -14.11 1.10 10.29
C CYS A 144 -13.96 1.28 11.80
N SER A 145 -12.87 1.92 12.24
CA SER A 145 -12.67 2.25 13.65
C SER A 145 -13.03 3.71 13.89
N LYS A 146 -13.94 3.95 14.85
CA LYS A 146 -14.25 5.29 15.35
C LYS A 146 -13.08 5.75 16.22
N LYS A 147 -12.45 6.88 15.88
CA LYS A 147 -11.58 7.57 16.85
C LYS A 147 -12.47 8.02 18.03
N SER A 148 -12.18 7.50 19.22
CA SER A 148 -12.73 7.97 20.50
C SER A 148 -12.24 9.38 20.84
#